data_AF-A0A6A4IW62-F1
#
_entry.id   AF-A0A6A4IW62-F1
#
_cell.length_a   1.000
_cell.length_b   1.000
_cell.length_c   1.000
_cell.angle_alpha   90.00
_cell.angle_beta   90.00
_cell.angle_gamma   90.00
#
_symmetry.space_group_name_H-M   'P 1'
#
loop_
_entity.id
_entity.type
_entity.pdbx_description
1 polymer ?
#
loop_
_entity_poly.entity_id
_entity_poly.type
_entity_poly.pdbx_seq_one_letter_code
_entity_poly.pdbx_strand_id
1 'polypeptide(L)'
;MKELWIRATIKGNTGTFETFFHQYQRIRSSVRKSHVQIYGDFSVGSGAMAPKYEAAQRSIKMLDEGLYVDNKIMPVYALKLKVAKSNETAIRTKAQRDLQVLLEGRGIVDRLMEKLVREATADQPHLRSTVSGTRLGLSEDIFPCYMELLNEFHTHCFGLEHEYLIHQYYKLANICVLRLDTSQLLLQLRSLCLPYKSAVFSRVL
;
A
#
# COMPACT_ATOMS: atom_id res chain seq x y z
N MET A 1 -6.80 6.24 9.22
CA MET A 1 -6.18 7.58 9.38
C MET A 1 -7.17 8.71 9.09
N LYS A 2 -7.87 8.72 7.94
CA LYS A 2 -8.91 9.72 7.60
C LYS A 2 -9.97 9.91 8.69
N GLU A 3 -10.49 8.82 9.28
CA GLU A 3 -11.45 8.91 10.39
C GLU A 3 -10.88 9.54 11.67
N LEU A 4 -9.60 9.35 11.97
CA LEU A 4 -8.97 9.92 13.16
C LEU A 4 -8.83 11.44 13.03
N TRP A 5 -8.46 11.92 11.83
CA TRP A 5 -8.47 13.34 11.50
C TRP A 5 -9.88 13.94 11.65
N ILE A 6 -10.88 13.32 11.02
CA ILE A 6 -12.28 13.77 11.12
C ILE A 6 -12.74 13.83 12.59
N ARG A 7 -12.45 12.81 13.39
CA ARG A 7 -12.80 12.79 14.82
C ARG A 7 -12.05 13.85 15.64
N ALA A 8 -10.77 14.09 15.36
CA ALA A 8 -9.98 15.11 16.04
C ALA A 8 -10.56 16.50 15.81
N THR A 9 -10.89 16.83 14.55
CA THR A 9 -11.52 18.09 14.16
C THR A 9 -12.90 18.28 14.82
N ILE A 10 -13.71 17.22 14.95
CA ILE A 10 -15.02 17.30 15.63
C ILE A 10 -14.87 17.51 17.15
N LYS A 11 -13.83 16.93 17.78
CA LYS A 11 -13.55 17.12 19.22
C LYS A 11 -12.90 18.47 19.56
N GLY A 12 -12.36 19.19 18.58
CA GLY A 12 -11.71 20.49 18.77
C GLY A 12 -12.64 21.65 19.16
N ASN A 13 -13.96 21.45 19.14
CA ASN A 13 -14.96 22.50 19.35
C ASN A 13 -15.12 22.96 20.82
N THR A 14 -14.10 22.82 21.67
CA THR A 14 -14.14 23.09 23.12
C THR A 14 -13.62 24.48 23.51
N GLY A 15 -13.69 25.48 22.62
CA GLY A 15 -13.36 26.87 22.96
C GLY A 15 -11.86 27.20 23.08
N THR A 16 -10.98 26.30 22.65
CA THR A 16 -9.55 26.60 22.42
C THR A 16 -9.30 26.63 20.92
N PHE A 17 -8.51 27.59 20.43
CA PHE A 17 -8.11 27.62 19.01
C PHE A 17 -7.33 26.34 18.71
N GLU A 18 -7.97 25.40 18.02
CA GLU A 18 -7.32 24.18 17.59
C GLU A 18 -6.38 24.52 16.42
N THR A 19 -5.09 24.20 16.57
CA THR A 19 -4.09 24.37 15.52
C THR A 19 -3.83 23.04 14.81
N PHE A 20 -3.22 23.09 13.63
CA PHE A 20 -2.75 21.89 12.93
C PHE A 20 -1.90 21.00 13.84
N PHE A 21 -0.98 21.60 14.61
CA PHE A 21 -0.09 20.83 15.48
C PHE A 21 -0.82 20.17 16.65
N HIS A 22 -1.86 20.80 17.20
CA HIS A 22 -2.70 20.16 18.21
C HIS A 22 -3.42 18.92 17.66
N GLN A 23 -4.00 19.01 16.45
CA GLN A 23 -4.60 17.84 15.79
C GLN A 23 -3.57 16.76 15.48
N TYR A 24 -2.42 17.14 14.91
CA TYR A 24 -1.33 16.22 14.62
C TYR A 24 -0.89 15.44 15.86
N GLN A 25 -0.64 16.12 16.99
CA GLN A 25 -0.20 15.45 18.21
C GLN A 25 -1.24 14.46 18.75
N ARG A 26 -2.54 14.82 18.72
CA ARG A 26 -3.63 13.91 19.12
C ARG A 26 -3.68 12.66 18.25
N ILE A 27 -3.49 12.81 16.94
CA ILE A 27 -3.56 11.69 16.01
C ILE A 27 -2.31 10.82 16.13
N ARG A 28 -1.13 11.45 16.22
CA ARG A 28 0.15 10.78 16.43
C ARG A 28 0.14 9.92 17.69
N SER A 29 -0.40 10.43 18.80
CA SER A 29 -0.50 9.66 20.06
C SER A 29 -1.55 8.55 20.00
N SER A 30 -2.57 8.69 19.16
CA SER A 30 -3.63 7.69 19.01
C SER A 30 -3.27 6.54 18.07
N VAL A 31 -2.35 6.75 17.11
CA VAL A 31 -1.93 5.73 16.14
C VAL A 31 -0.78 4.90 16.72
N ARG A 32 -1.03 3.62 17.00
CA ARG A 32 -0.03 2.71 17.61
C ARG A 32 0.68 1.77 16.63
N LYS A 33 0.17 1.63 15.40
CA LYS A 33 0.64 0.63 14.41
C LYS A 33 1.38 1.24 13.22
N SER A 34 1.51 2.56 13.19
CA SER A 34 2.28 3.29 12.19
C SER A 34 2.80 4.61 12.76
N HIS A 35 3.70 5.26 12.05
CA HIS A 35 4.25 6.55 12.44
C HIS A 35 3.60 7.65 11.61
N VAL A 36 2.85 8.53 12.27
CA VAL A 36 2.25 9.69 11.61
C VAL A 36 3.37 10.71 11.37
N GLN A 37 3.68 10.96 10.10
CA GLN A 37 4.73 11.88 9.69
C GLN A 37 4.13 13.23 9.25
N ILE A 38 4.92 14.29 9.42
CA ILE A 38 4.64 15.63 8.89
C ILE A 38 5.83 16.06 8.04
N TYR A 39 5.56 16.80 6.96
CA TYR A 39 6.56 17.27 6.02
C TYR A 39 6.23 18.69 5.57
N GLY A 40 7.21 19.41 5.04
CA GLY A 40 7.06 20.76 4.50
C GLY A 40 7.34 21.87 5.50
N ASP A 41 6.79 23.05 5.24
CA ASP A 41 6.95 24.21 6.10
C ASP A 41 6.10 24.08 7.37
N PHE A 42 6.74 24.01 8.53
CA PHE A 42 6.08 23.90 9.82
C PHE A 42 5.50 25.22 10.33
N SER A 43 5.87 26.37 9.75
CA SER A 43 5.32 27.67 10.12
C SER A 43 3.78 27.71 9.98
N VAL A 44 3.25 26.97 8.99
CA VAL A 44 1.81 26.88 8.69
C VAL A 44 1.00 26.24 9.83
N GLY A 45 1.65 25.47 10.71
CA GLY A 45 0.93 24.67 11.69
C GLY A 45 0.52 25.43 12.96
N SER A 46 0.98 26.67 13.11
CA SER A 46 0.68 27.56 14.24
C SER A 46 -0.65 28.33 14.09
N GLY A 47 -1.15 28.43 12.85
CA GLY A 47 -2.42 29.08 12.56
C GLY A 47 -3.61 28.33 13.15
N ALA A 48 -4.61 29.07 13.64
CA ALA A 48 -5.88 28.50 14.05
C ALA A 48 -6.57 27.85 12.83
N MET A 49 -6.98 26.60 12.97
CA MET A 49 -7.78 25.93 11.95
C MET A 49 -9.21 26.40 12.05
N ALA A 50 -9.72 27.04 11.00
CA ALA A 50 -11.15 27.31 10.90
C ALA A 50 -11.89 25.96 10.79
N PRO A 51 -12.91 25.69 11.63
CA PRO A 51 -13.73 24.50 11.49
C PRO A 51 -14.52 24.61 10.17
N LYS A 52 -14.04 23.95 9.11
CA LYS A 52 -14.73 23.89 7.80
C LYS A 52 -15.92 22.93 7.77
N TYR A 53 -16.22 22.26 8.87
CA TYR A 53 -17.34 21.34 8.97
C TYR A 53 -18.36 21.88 9.97
N GLU A 54 -19.52 22.29 9.46
CA GLU A 54 -20.77 22.27 10.23
C GLU A 54 -21.06 20.80 10.56
N ALA A 55 -20.42 20.29 11.61
CA ALA A 55 -20.61 18.92 12.03
C ALA A 55 -22.02 18.81 12.62
N ALA A 56 -22.95 18.25 11.85
CA ALA A 56 -24.12 17.58 12.41
C ALA A 56 -23.60 16.72 13.56
N GLN A 57 -24.02 17.07 14.78
CA GLN A 57 -23.66 16.42 16.04
C GLN A 57 -24.21 14.98 16.08
N ARG A 58 -23.74 14.12 15.19
CA ARG A 58 -23.88 12.69 15.37
C ARG A 58 -22.76 12.31 16.32
N SER A 59 -23.15 12.03 17.55
CA SER A 59 -22.32 11.39 18.56
C SER A 59 -21.71 10.13 17.95
N ILE A 60 -20.49 10.26 17.42
CA ILE A 60 -19.67 9.12 17.03
C ILE A 60 -19.36 8.41 18.34
N LYS A 61 -20.17 7.39 18.68
CA LYS A 61 -19.87 6.48 19.79
C LYS A 61 -18.42 6.05 19.63
N MET A 62 -17.61 6.26 20.66
CA MET A 62 -16.26 5.75 20.70
C MET A 62 -16.35 4.23 20.53
N LEU A 63 -16.01 3.75 19.34
CA LEU A 63 -15.80 2.33 19.16
C LEU A 63 -14.55 2.01 19.99
N ASP A 64 -14.77 1.17 20.99
CA ASP A 64 -13.75 0.53 21.82
C ASP A 64 -12.62 -0.05 20.95
N GLU A 65 -11.42 -0.20 21.51
CA GLU A 65 -10.16 -0.56 20.84
C GLU A 65 -10.36 -1.44 19.60
N GLY A 66 -10.52 -0.77 18.44
CA GLY A 66 -10.89 -1.44 17.21
C GLY A 66 -9.82 -2.41 16.76
N LEU A 67 -10.24 -3.52 16.14
CA LEU A 67 -9.30 -4.44 15.52
C LEU A 67 -8.48 -3.72 14.44
N TYR A 68 -7.16 -3.64 14.64
CA TYR A 68 -6.24 -3.09 13.66
C TYR A 68 -5.76 -4.18 12.70
N VAL A 69 -6.01 -3.99 11.41
CA VAL A 69 -5.58 -4.89 10.34
C VAL A 69 -4.77 -4.08 9.33
N ASP A 70 -3.59 -4.58 8.94
CA ASP A 70 -2.77 -3.95 7.91
C ASP A 70 -3.54 -3.95 6.56
N ASN A 71 -3.49 -2.82 5.84
CA ASN A 71 -4.19 -2.66 4.58
C ASN A 71 -3.81 -3.75 3.55
N LYS A 72 -2.54 -4.17 3.53
CA LYS A 72 -2.03 -5.23 2.66
C LYS A 72 -2.78 -6.55 2.87
N ILE A 73 -3.16 -6.87 4.10
CA ILE A 73 -3.84 -8.14 4.45
C ILE A 73 -5.36 -7.98 4.58
N MET A 74 -5.88 -6.74 4.57
CA MET A 74 -7.29 -6.46 4.83
C MET A 74 -8.25 -7.22 3.89
N PRO A 75 -8.02 -7.29 2.56
CA PRO A 75 -8.90 -8.07 1.67
C PRO A 75 -8.96 -9.56 2.04
N VAL A 76 -7.82 -10.15 2.37
CA VAL A 76 -7.71 -11.56 2.82
C VAL A 76 -8.42 -11.75 4.16
N TYR A 77 -8.21 -10.82 5.10
CA TYR A 77 -8.82 -10.86 6.41
C TYR A 77 -10.35 -10.77 6.34
N ALA A 78 -10.88 -9.86 5.51
CA ALA A 78 -12.31 -9.69 5.29
C ALA A 78 -12.96 -10.97 4.76
N LEU A 79 -12.35 -11.62 3.76
CA LEU A 79 -12.86 -12.87 3.20
C LEU A 79 -12.79 -14.02 4.21
N LYS A 80 -11.70 -14.15 4.98
CA LYS A 80 -11.59 -15.14 6.07
C LYS A 80 -12.68 -14.95 7.12
N LEU A 81 -12.93 -13.71 7.54
CA LEU A 81 -14.02 -13.40 8.46
C LEU A 81 -15.38 -13.78 7.87
N LYS A 82 -15.62 -13.49 6.59
CA LYS A 82 -16.86 -13.83 5.91
C LYS A 82 -17.06 -15.33 5.84
N VAL A 83 -16.01 -16.11 5.55
CA VAL A 83 -16.07 -17.58 5.59
C VAL A 83 -16.40 -18.09 7.00
N ALA A 84 -15.79 -17.51 8.03
CA ALA A 84 -15.96 -17.96 9.42
C ALA A 84 -17.31 -17.59 10.04
N LYS A 85 -17.88 -16.42 9.67
CA LYS A 85 -19.09 -15.87 10.31
C LYS A 85 -20.39 -16.08 9.52
N SER A 86 -20.33 -16.53 8.27
CA SER A 86 -21.53 -16.71 7.45
C SER A 86 -22.26 -18.02 7.78
N ASN A 87 -23.53 -17.91 8.16
CA ASN A 87 -24.42 -19.07 8.34
C ASN A 87 -24.99 -19.58 7.01
N GLU A 88 -24.98 -18.75 5.97
CA GLU A 88 -25.46 -19.11 4.64
C GLU A 88 -24.38 -19.83 3.82
N THR A 89 -24.67 -21.07 3.41
CA THR A 89 -23.76 -21.90 2.62
C THR A 89 -23.31 -21.23 1.32
N ALA A 90 -24.23 -20.60 0.58
CA ALA A 90 -23.90 -19.94 -0.68
C ALA A 90 -22.89 -18.77 -0.49
N ILE A 91 -23.09 -17.95 0.55
CA ILE A 91 -22.19 -16.84 0.90
C ILE A 91 -20.81 -17.37 1.30
N ARG A 92 -20.78 -18.41 2.15
CA ARG A 92 -19.54 -19.04 2.61
C ARG A 92 -18.75 -19.63 1.45
N THR A 93 -19.40 -20.40 0.58
CA THR A 93 -18.77 -21.02 -0.59
C THR A 93 -18.24 -19.97 -1.56
N LYS A 94 -18.99 -18.89 -1.81
CA LYS A 94 -18.51 -17.77 -2.63
C LYS A 94 -17.28 -17.11 -2.01
N ALA A 95 -17.34 -16.76 -0.73
CA ALA A 95 -16.22 -16.13 -0.04
C ALA A 95 -14.96 -17.01 0.00
N GLN A 96 -15.13 -18.33 0.10
CA GLN A 96 -14.02 -19.28 0.04
C GLN A 96 -13.39 -19.36 -1.35
N ARG A 97 -14.20 -19.34 -2.42
CA ARG A 97 -13.69 -19.23 -3.80
C ARG A 97 -12.95 -17.92 -4.01
N ASP A 98 -13.56 -16.80 -3.63
CA ASP A 98 -12.95 -15.47 -3.75
C ASP A 98 -11.62 -15.39 -2.98
N LEU A 99 -11.54 -16.00 -1.79
CA LEU A 99 -10.31 -16.10 -0.99
C LEU A 99 -9.23 -16.91 -1.70
N GLN A 100 -9.59 -18.07 -2.24
CA GLN A 100 -8.66 -18.94 -2.94
C GLN A 100 -8.06 -18.20 -4.14
N VAL A 101 -8.92 -17.63 -4.99
CA VAL A 101 -8.45 -16.95 -6.19
C VAL A 101 -7.58 -15.74 -5.80
N LEU A 102 -7.91 -14.99 -4.73
CA LEU A 102 -7.10 -13.86 -4.24
C LEU A 102 -5.70 -14.32 -3.82
N LEU A 103 -5.60 -15.44 -3.09
CA LEU A 103 -4.30 -15.96 -2.66
C LEU A 103 -3.47 -16.47 -3.85
N GLU A 104 -4.11 -17.11 -4.83
CA GLU A 104 -3.46 -17.55 -6.07
C GLU A 104 -2.93 -16.37 -6.88
N GLY A 105 -3.73 -15.31 -7.04
CA GLY A 105 -3.36 -14.06 -7.70
C GLY A 105 -2.16 -13.37 -7.03
N ARG A 106 -2.16 -13.29 -5.69
CA ARG A 106 -1.01 -12.77 -4.92
C ARG A 106 0.24 -13.63 -5.12
N GLY A 107 0.11 -14.95 -5.11
CA GLY A 107 1.22 -15.86 -5.37
C GLY A 107 1.79 -15.74 -6.79
N ILE A 108 0.96 -15.45 -7.78
CA ILE A 108 1.40 -15.11 -9.15
C ILE A 108 2.28 -13.85 -9.13
N VAL A 109 1.81 -12.78 -8.50
CA VAL A 109 2.56 -11.52 -8.38
C VAL A 109 3.89 -11.74 -7.68
N ASP A 110 3.91 -12.47 -6.55
CA ASP A 110 5.14 -12.72 -5.81
C ASP A 110 6.17 -13.47 -6.65
N ARG A 111 5.75 -14.51 -7.39
CA ARG A 111 6.64 -15.26 -8.29
C ARG A 111 7.15 -14.41 -9.44
N LEU A 112 6.31 -13.56 -10.05
CA LEU A 112 6.76 -12.66 -11.10
C LEU A 112 7.79 -11.67 -10.55
N MET A 113 7.49 -10.99 -9.44
CA MET A 113 8.40 -10.02 -8.84
C MET A 113 9.72 -10.67 -8.42
N GLU A 114 9.70 -11.91 -7.92
CA GLU A 114 10.93 -12.66 -7.64
C GLU A 114 11.74 -12.91 -8.92
N LYS A 115 11.10 -13.31 -10.02
CA LYS A 115 11.79 -13.48 -11.31
C LYS A 115 12.41 -12.18 -11.82
N LEU A 116 11.68 -11.06 -11.77
CA LEU A 116 12.21 -9.76 -12.19
C LEU A 116 13.44 -9.37 -11.36
N VAL A 117 13.38 -9.57 -10.04
CA VAL A 117 14.51 -9.31 -9.17
C VAL A 117 15.69 -10.26 -9.45
N ARG A 118 15.43 -11.54 -9.73
CA ARG A 118 16.49 -12.48 -10.11
C ARG A 118 17.21 -12.05 -11.38
N GLU A 119 16.48 -11.59 -12.39
CA GLU A 119 17.05 -11.10 -13.65
C GLU A 119 17.84 -9.81 -13.43
N ALA A 120 17.26 -8.83 -12.71
CA ALA A 120 17.95 -7.58 -12.38
C ALA A 120 19.23 -7.75 -11.57
N THR A 121 19.37 -8.89 -10.88
CA THR A 121 20.52 -9.22 -10.03
C THR A 121 21.33 -10.39 -10.59
N ALA A 122 21.19 -10.72 -11.88
CA ALA A 122 21.91 -11.85 -12.48
C ALA A 122 23.43 -11.71 -12.32
N ASP A 123 23.96 -10.52 -12.59
CA ASP A 123 25.39 -10.22 -12.47
C ASP A 123 25.82 -9.89 -11.03
N GLN A 124 24.86 -9.60 -10.15
CA GLN A 124 25.12 -9.25 -8.74
C GLN A 124 24.18 -9.99 -7.78
N PRO A 125 24.24 -11.34 -7.69
CA PRO A 125 23.28 -12.13 -6.92
C PRO A 125 23.26 -11.80 -5.42
N HIS A 126 24.37 -11.31 -4.88
CA HIS A 126 24.50 -10.91 -3.48
C HIS A 126 23.58 -9.73 -3.09
N LEU A 127 23.13 -8.91 -4.06
CA LEU A 127 22.21 -7.80 -3.83
C LEU A 127 20.73 -8.20 -3.83
N ARG A 128 20.42 -9.44 -4.20
CA ARG A 128 19.04 -9.95 -4.36
C ARG A 128 18.18 -9.81 -3.11
N SER A 129 18.76 -10.09 -1.94
CA SER A 129 18.08 -9.97 -0.65
C SER A 129 17.77 -8.50 -0.33
N THR A 130 18.70 -7.59 -0.60
CA THR A 130 18.52 -6.14 -0.45
C THR A 130 17.39 -5.64 -1.34
N VAL A 131 17.41 -5.99 -2.64
CA VAL A 131 16.35 -5.63 -3.59
C VAL A 131 14.98 -6.14 -3.12
N SER A 132 14.92 -7.37 -2.59
CA SER A 132 13.66 -8.03 -2.24
C SER A 132 13.12 -7.74 -0.85
N GLY A 133 13.94 -7.24 0.08
CA GLY A 133 13.64 -7.21 1.50
C GLY A 133 13.77 -5.86 2.19
N THR A 134 14.43 -4.88 1.55
CA THR A 134 14.73 -3.59 2.17
C THR A 134 13.95 -2.47 1.47
N ARG A 135 13.52 -1.44 2.20
CA ARG A 135 13.02 -0.19 1.59
C ARG A 135 14.15 0.82 1.60
N LEU A 136 14.84 1.00 0.48
CA LEU A 136 15.94 1.95 0.36
C LEU A 136 15.41 3.39 0.27
N GLY A 137 16.24 4.35 0.68
CA GLY A 137 15.94 5.77 0.52
C GLY A 137 15.89 6.12 -0.97
N LEU A 138 14.88 6.90 -1.36
CA LEU A 138 14.73 7.39 -2.72
C LEU A 138 15.41 8.76 -2.86
N SER A 139 15.96 9.02 -4.03
CA SER A 139 16.56 10.29 -4.43
C SER A 139 16.03 10.71 -5.80
N GLU A 140 16.16 11.98 -6.16
CA GLU A 140 15.61 12.49 -7.44
C GLU A 140 16.27 11.84 -8.67
N ASP A 141 17.54 11.46 -8.58
CA ASP A 141 18.31 10.87 -9.68
C ASP A 141 17.85 9.46 -10.08
N ILE A 142 17.11 8.74 -9.23
CA ILE A 142 16.62 7.39 -9.55
C ILE A 142 15.31 7.39 -10.33
N PHE A 143 14.58 8.52 -10.38
CA PHE A 143 13.24 8.57 -10.96
C PHE A 143 13.20 8.24 -12.46
N PRO A 144 14.15 8.67 -13.30
CA PRO A 144 14.17 8.27 -14.71
C PRO A 144 14.19 6.74 -14.88
N CYS A 145 15.10 6.05 -14.19
CA CYS A 145 15.16 4.58 -14.19
C CYS A 145 13.88 3.95 -13.62
N TYR A 146 13.38 4.47 -12.50
CA TYR A 146 12.23 3.89 -11.82
C TYR A 146 10.96 4.01 -12.67
N MET A 147 10.75 5.16 -13.29
CA MET A 147 9.58 5.41 -14.14
C MET A 147 9.64 4.59 -15.42
N GLU A 148 10.82 4.40 -16.02
CA GLU A 148 11.00 3.51 -17.17
C GLU A 148 10.61 2.06 -16.81
N LEU A 149 11.20 1.51 -15.73
CA LEU A 149 10.86 0.16 -15.27
C LEU A 149 9.37 0.01 -14.93
N LEU A 150 8.77 1.02 -14.29
CA LEU A 150 7.37 0.98 -13.89
C LEU A 150 6.45 1.04 -15.12
N ASN A 151 6.74 1.90 -16.10
CA ASN A 151 5.96 2.02 -17.33
C ASN A 151 6.02 0.73 -18.16
N GLU A 152 7.22 0.16 -18.32
CA GLU A 152 7.42 -1.10 -19.03
C GLU A 152 6.72 -2.25 -18.30
N PHE A 153 6.78 -2.26 -16.96
CA PHE A 153 6.05 -3.23 -16.14
C PHE A 153 4.54 -3.10 -16.32
N HIS A 154 3.98 -1.89 -16.33
CA HIS A 154 2.54 -1.69 -16.56
C HIS A 154 2.12 -2.10 -17.98
N THR A 155 2.96 -1.81 -18.96
CA THR A 155 2.70 -2.13 -20.37
C THR A 155 2.70 -3.64 -20.62
N HIS A 156 3.67 -4.35 -20.04
CA HIS A 156 3.92 -5.76 -20.35
C HIS A 156 3.36 -6.74 -19.34
N CYS A 157 3.21 -6.34 -18.08
CA CYS A 157 2.80 -7.21 -16.98
C CYS A 157 1.37 -6.89 -16.55
N PHE A 158 1.20 -6.01 -15.55
CA PHE A 158 -0.10 -5.65 -15.00
C PHE A 158 -0.27 -4.14 -15.05
N GLY A 159 -1.23 -3.65 -15.83
CA GLY A 159 -1.64 -2.23 -15.84
C GLY A 159 -2.68 -1.90 -14.75
N LEU A 160 -2.80 -2.73 -13.71
CA LEU A 160 -3.80 -2.59 -12.66
C LEU A 160 -3.17 -1.91 -11.43
N GLU A 161 -3.79 -0.83 -10.96
CA GLU A 161 -3.47 -0.24 -9.66
C GLU A 161 -4.13 -1.06 -8.55
N HIS A 162 -3.52 -2.20 -8.22
CA HIS A 162 -3.95 -2.99 -7.09
C HIS A 162 -3.05 -2.76 -5.87
N GLU A 163 -3.65 -2.58 -4.68
CA GLU A 163 -2.93 -2.32 -3.43
C GLU A 163 -1.80 -3.32 -3.19
N TYR A 164 -2.04 -4.61 -3.40
CA TYR A 164 -1.00 -5.64 -3.19
C TYR A 164 0.22 -5.45 -4.09
N LEU A 165 0.00 -5.00 -5.33
CA LEU A 165 1.04 -4.81 -6.32
C LEU A 165 1.86 -3.55 -6.00
N ILE A 166 1.20 -2.48 -5.53
CA ILE A 166 1.88 -1.26 -5.04
C ILE A 166 2.89 -1.59 -3.93
N HIS A 167 2.55 -2.51 -3.02
CA HIS A 167 3.47 -2.97 -1.97
C HIS A 167 4.71 -3.71 -2.49
N GLN A 168 4.79 -4.03 -3.78
CA GLN A 168 5.93 -4.69 -4.42
C GLN A 168 6.80 -3.72 -5.23
N TYR A 169 6.29 -2.54 -5.61
CA TYR A 169 7.00 -1.59 -6.49
C TYR A 169 8.30 -1.04 -5.90
N TYR A 170 8.47 -1.09 -4.57
CA TYR A 170 9.75 -0.74 -3.96
C TYR A 170 10.92 -1.61 -4.46
N LYS A 171 10.64 -2.84 -4.94
CA LYS A 171 11.67 -3.71 -5.55
C LYS A 171 12.22 -3.11 -6.84
N LEU A 172 11.34 -2.52 -7.67
CA LEU A 172 11.75 -1.81 -8.88
C LEU A 172 12.53 -0.54 -8.53
N ALA A 173 12.11 0.18 -7.49
CA ALA A 173 12.85 1.33 -7.00
C ALA A 173 14.25 0.93 -6.48
N ASN A 174 14.36 -0.16 -5.73
CA ASN A 174 15.64 -0.66 -5.23
C ASN A 174 16.62 -1.03 -6.33
N ILE A 175 16.14 -1.59 -7.45
CA ILE A 175 16.97 -1.87 -8.63
C ILE A 175 17.66 -0.58 -9.10
N CYS A 176 16.90 0.52 -9.18
CA CYS A 176 17.42 1.82 -9.59
C CYS A 176 18.31 2.48 -8.52
N VAL A 177 17.95 2.40 -7.24
CA VAL A 177 18.78 2.93 -6.14
C VAL A 177 20.15 2.26 -6.10
N LEU A 178 20.20 0.94 -6.33
CA LEU A 178 21.44 0.18 -6.39
C LEU A 178 22.18 0.31 -7.73
N ARG A 179 21.64 1.09 -8.67
CA ARG A 179 22.20 1.32 -10.02
C ARG A 179 22.53 0.01 -10.75
N LEU A 180 21.64 -0.97 -10.62
CA LEU A 180 21.77 -2.23 -11.35
C LEU A 180 21.50 -1.97 -12.84
N ASP A 181 22.19 -2.71 -13.71
CA ASP A 181 21.93 -2.64 -15.15
C ASP A 181 20.53 -3.21 -15.44
N THR A 182 19.66 -2.35 -15.97
CA THR A 182 18.28 -2.68 -16.33
C THR A 182 18.14 -3.13 -17.78
N SER A 183 19.19 -3.01 -18.60
CA SER A 183 19.11 -3.24 -20.06
C SER A 183 18.56 -4.63 -20.38
N GLN A 184 19.09 -5.66 -19.71
CA GLN A 184 18.66 -7.04 -19.92
C GLN A 184 17.25 -7.29 -19.38
N LEU A 185 16.92 -6.73 -18.21
CA LEU A 185 15.59 -6.83 -17.62
C LEU A 185 14.53 -6.21 -18.54
N LEU A 186 14.81 -5.03 -19.11
CA LEU A 186 13.93 -4.33 -20.03
C LEU A 186 13.69 -5.14 -21.31
N LEU A 187 14.76 -5.68 -21.92
CA LEU A 187 14.66 -6.55 -23.11
C LEU A 187 13.81 -7.80 -22.87
N GLN A 188 13.91 -8.39 -21.69
CA GLN A 188 13.19 -9.62 -21.34
C GLN A 188 11.82 -9.38 -20.70
N LEU A 189 11.47 -8.16 -20.32
CA LEU A 189 10.32 -7.89 -19.46
C LEU A 189 9.02 -8.46 -20.05
N ARG A 190 8.84 -8.28 -21.37
CA ARG A 190 7.70 -8.83 -22.11
C ARG A 190 7.61 -10.35 -22.01
N SER A 191 8.71 -11.07 -22.20
CA SER A 191 8.71 -12.54 -22.16
C SER A 191 8.54 -13.07 -20.73
N LEU A 192 9.12 -12.38 -19.74
CA LEU A 192 8.96 -12.70 -18.32
C LEU A 192 7.52 -12.55 -17.86
N CYS A 193 6.80 -11.55 -18.37
CA CYS A 193 5.44 -11.24 -17.96
C CYS A 193 4.34 -12.01 -18.72
N LEU A 194 4.62 -12.49 -19.93
CA LEU A 194 3.66 -13.20 -20.78
C LEU A 194 2.94 -14.38 -20.08
N PRO A 195 3.64 -15.26 -19.32
CA PRO A 195 2.99 -16.38 -18.62
C PRO A 195 2.07 -15.96 -17.47
N TYR A 196 2.23 -14.73 -16.97
CA TYR A 196 1.51 -14.23 -15.80
C TYR A 196 0.34 -13.32 -16.17
N LYS A 197 0.43 -12.62 -17.32
CA LYS A 197 -0.59 -11.69 -17.81
C LYS A 197 -1.95 -12.36 -18.03
N SER A 198 -1.96 -13.60 -18.50
CA SER A 198 -3.19 -14.39 -18.69
C SER A 198 -3.75 -15.02 -17.40
N ALA A 199 -2.91 -15.13 -16.36
CA ALA A 199 -3.24 -15.81 -15.12
C ALA A 199 -3.87 -14.90 -14.06
N VAL A 200 -3.76 -13.58 -14.23
CA VAL A 200 -4.34 -12.59 -13.31
C VAL A 200 -5.63 -12.03 -13.90
N PHE A 201 -6.78 -12.55 -13.43
CA PHE A 201 -8.07 -11.94 -13.71
C PHE A 201 -8.23 -10.66 -12.88
N SER A 202 -8.67 -9.58 -13.54
CA SER A 202 -8.82 -8.23 -12.96
C SER A 202 -9.71 -8.13 -11.72
N ARG A 203 -10.51 -9.16 -11.43
CA ARG A 203 -11.37 -9.22 -10.24
C ARG A 203 -10.66 -9.73 -8.98
N VAL A 204 -9.38 -10.12 -9.09
CA VAL A 204 -8.75 -10.97 -8.08
C VAL A 204 -7.26 -10.70 -7.80
N LEU A 205 -6.79 -9.54 -8.25
CA LEU A 205 -5.84 -8.81 -7.43
C LEU A 205 -6.67 -8.00 -6.44
#